data_AF-A0A2N8DSF9-F1
#
_entry.id   AF-A0A2N8DSF9-F1
#
_cell.length_a   1.000
_cell.length_b   1.000
_cell.length_c   1.000
_cell.angle_alpha   90.00
_cell.angle_beta   90.00
_cell.angle_gamma   90.00
#
_symmetry.space_group_name_H-M   'P 1'
#
loop_
_entity.id
_entity.type
_entity.pdbx_description
1 polymer ?
#
loop_
_entity_poly.entity_id
_entity_poly.type
_entity_poly.pdbx_seq_one_letter_code
_entity_poly.pdbx_strand_id
1 'polypeptide(L)'
;MSRKAEKRPMTDSQIAVQESYIPDIALKAFNNAYKMALANGAAVLVAKDGQLFEVTEKSSVALRSIGTYGNLKSGTRLQISKLSKQVVS
;
A
#
# COMPACT_ATOMS: atom_id res chain seq x y z
N MET A 1 21.95 -28.56 19.31
CA MET A 1 20.56 -29.05 19.32
C MET A 1 19.61 -27.87 19.57
N SER A 2 19.07 -27.27 18.51
CA SER A 2 18.22 -26.07 18.61
C SER A 2 16.79 -26.50 18.95
N ARG A 3 16.26 -26.06 20.10
CA ARG A 3 14.88 -26.32 20.50
C ARG A 3 13.96 -25.49 19.59
N LYS A 4 13.28 -26.13 18.63
CA LYS A 4 12.15 -25.52 17.93
C LYS A 4 11.07 -25.24 18.98
N ALA A 5 10.94 -23.99 19.42
CA ALA A 5 9.84 -23.59 20.28
C ALA A 5 8.52 -23.77 19.51
N GLU A 6 7.60 -24.56 20.05
CA GLU A 6 6.23 -24.62 19.55
C GLU A 6 5.64 -23.21 19.59
N LYS A 7 5.37 -22.65 18.40
CA LYS A 7 4.67 -21.37 18.29
C LYS A 7 3.23 -21.60 18.77
N ARG A 8 2.94 -21.13 19.98
CA ARG A 8 1.57 -21.09 20.50
C ARG A 8 0.70 -20.26 19.54
N PRO A 9 -0.55 -20.68 19.27
CA PRO A 9 -1.46 -19.89 18.47
C PRO A 9 -1.69 -18.54 19.15
N MET A 10 -1.63 -17.46 18.35
CA MET A 10 -1.87 -16.10 18.83
C MET A 10 -3.35 -15.92 19.16
N THR A 11 -3.63 -15.16 20.21
CA THR A 11 -5.01 -14.77 20.55
C THR A 11 -5.50 -13.69 19.59
N ASP A 12 -6.82 -13.58 19.41
CA ASP A 12 -7.42 -12.55 18.54
C ASP A 12 -6.98 -11.13 18.92
N SER A 13 -6.78 -10.87 20.22
CA SER A 13 -6.24 -9.60 20.71
C SER A 13 -4.79 -9.33 20.27
N GLN A 14 -3.95 -10.37 20.19
CA GLN A 14 -2.57 -10.26 19.70
C GLN A 14 -2.55 -10.05 18.19
N ILE A 15 -3.46 -10.71 17.46
CA ILE A 15 -3.65 -10.51 16.01
C ILE A 15 -4.08 -9.08 15.73
N ALA A 16 -5.09 -8.56 16.43
CA ALA A 16 -5.57 -7.18 16.25
C ALA A 16 -4.48 -6.14 16.50
N VAL A 17 -3.62 -6.36 17.51
CA VAL A 17 -2.45 -5.51 17.75
C VAL A 17 -1.46 -5.59 16.59
N GLN A 18 -1.17 -6.78 16.06
CA GLN A 18 -0.31 -6.91 14.88
C GLN A 18 -0.90 -6.25 13.62
N GLU A 19 -2.20 -6.40 13.41
CA GLU A 19 -2.91 -5.79 12.27
C GLU A 19 -2.89 -4.27 12.35
N SER A 20 -2.92 -3.70 13.56
CA SER A 20 -2.81 -2.25 13.76
C SER A 20 -1.48 -1.67 13.25
N TYR A 21 -0.41 -2.48 13.17
CA TYR A 21 0.89 -2.07 12.63
C TYR A 21 1.01 -2.24 11.10
N ILE A 22 0.07 -2.92 10.43
CA ILE A 22 0.10 -3.13 8.97
C ILE A 22 0.22 -1.80 8.20
N PRO A 23 -0.55 -0.75 8.52
CA PRO A 23 -0.43 0.55 7.85
C PRO A 23 0.98 1.14 7.94
N ASP A 24 1.60 1.09 9.12
CA ASP A 24 2.95 1.61 9.34
C ASP A 24 4.01 0.82 8.59
N ILE A 25 3.87 -0.52 8.56
CA ILE A 25 4.77 -1.39 7.81
C ILE A 25 4.65 -1.11 6.30
N ALA A 26 3.42 -0.99 5.79
CA ALA A 26 3.17 -0.67 4.40
C ALA A 26 3.77 0.70 4.05
N LEU A 27 3.55 1.73 4.88
CA LEU A 27 4.10 3.06 4.68
C LEU A 27 5.64 3.03 4.62
N LYS A 28 6.30 2.31 5.53
CA LYS A 28 7.76 2.14 5.51
C LYS A 28 8.24 1.43 4.25
N ALA A 29 7.55 0.36 3.84
CA ALA A 29 7.91 -0.39 2.64
C ALA A 29 7.80 0.48 1.38
N PHE A 30 6.71 1.24 1.22
CA PHE A 30 6.55 2.17 0.10
C PHE A 30 7.62 3.25 0.08
N ASN A 31 7.91 3.87 1.22
CA ASN A 31 8.95 4.89 1.32
C ASN A 31 10.33 4.34 0.95
N ASN A 32 10.66 3.13 1.41
CA ASN A 32 11.94 2.50 1.09
C ASN A 32 12.02 2.16 -0.41
N ALA A 33 10.97 1.58 -0.98
CA ALA A 33 10.92 1.26 -2.40
C ALA A 33 11.05 2.51 -3.28
N TYR A 34 10.35 3.59 -2.92
CA TYR A 34 10.45 4.89 -3.59
C TYR A 34 11.89 5.43 -3.57
N LYS A 35 12.52 5.47 -2.39
CA LYS A 35 13.90 5.96 -2.24
C LYS A 35 14.90 5.11 -3.03
N MET A 36 14.77 3.78 -2.97
CA MET A 36 15.66 2.87 -3.71
C MET A 36 15.48 3.02 -5.23
N ALA A 37 14.23 3.14 -5.71
CA ALA A 37 13.97 3.33 -7.13
C ALA A 37 14.65 4.60 -7.66
N LEU A 38 14.52 5.72 -6.94
CA LEU A 38 15.17 6.97 -7.31
C LEU A 38 16.70 6.87 -7.25
N ALA A 39 17.26 6.26 -6.20
CA ALA A 39 18.70 6.08 -6.06
C ALA A 39 19.30 5.20 -7.17
N ASN A 40 18.51 4.26 -7.70
CA ASN A 40 18.90 3.41 -8.83
C ASN A 40 18.69 4.10 -10.19
N GLY A 41 18.30 5.37 -10.22
CA GLY A 41 18.05 6.15 -11.45
C GLY A 41 16.75 5.81 -12.16
N ALA A 42 15.82 5.08 -11.51
CA ALA A 42 14.50 4.81 -12.08
C ALA A 42 13.57 6.04 -11.95
N ALA A 43 12.64 6.17 -12.88
CA ALA A 43 11.53 7.11 -12.78
C ALA A 43 10.35 6.47 -12.03
N VAL A 44 9.75 7.20 -11.10
CA VAL A 44 8.60 6.76 -10.30
C VAL A 44 7.39 7.64 -10.59
N LEU A 45 6.24 7.00 -10.82
CA LEU A 45 4.98 7.69 -10.99
C LEU A 45 4.32 7.97 -9.63
N VAL A 46 4.03 9.24 -9.34
CA VAL A 46 3.44 9.68 -8.07
C VAL A 46 2.17 10.47 -8.32
N ALA A 47 1.07 10.02 -7.73
CA ALA A 47 -0.19 10.78 -7.71
C ALA A 47 -0.18 11.75 -6.52
N LYS A 48 -0.27 13.05 -6.79
CA LYS A 48 -0.30 14.11 -5.78
C LYS A 48 -1.21 15.25 -6.25
N ASP A 49 -2.04 15.78 -5.37
CA ASP A 49 -2.91 16.95 -5.63
C ASP A 49 -3.74 16.83 -6.94
N GLY A 50 -4.25 15.62 -7.23
CA GLY A 50 -5.04 15.36 -8.44
C GLY A 50 -4.23 15.37 -9.74
N GLN A 51 -2.90 15.28 -9.66
CA GLN A 51 -2.00 15.19 -10.80
C GLN A 51 -1.08 13.98 -10.67
N LEU A 52 -0.74 13.39 -11.82
CA LEU A 52 0.26 12.35 -11.95
C LEU A 52 1.60 13.02 -12.28
N PHE A 53 2.60 12.76 -11.46
CA PHE A 53 3.97 13.22 -11.66
C PHE A 53 4.86 12.05 -12.05
N GLU A 54 5.80 12.30 -12.94
CA GLU A 54 7.00 11.50 -13.10
C GLU A 54 8.10 12.10 -12.25
N VAL A 55 8.60 11.33 -11.29
CA VAL A 55 9.63 11.76 -10.36
C VAL A 55 10.89 10.96 -10.61
N THR A 56 11.99 11.67 -10.83
CA THR A 56 13.34 11.13 -10.88
C THR A 56 14.15 11.69 -9.71
N GLU A 57 15.39 11.27 -9.55
CA GLU A 57 16.28 11.82 -8.52
C GLU A 57 16.41 13.36 -8.61
N LYS A 58 16.35 13.91 -9.83
CA LYS A 58 16.68 15.31 -10.11
C LYS A 58 15.47 16.18 -10.45
N SER A 59 14.35 15.58 -10.83
CA SER A 59 13.20 16.31 -11.32
C SER A 59 11.89 15.69 -10.88
N SER A 60 10.87 16.53 -10.82
CA SER A 60 9.47 16.12 -10.70
C SER A 60 8.68 16.86 -11.77
N VAL A 61 8.10 16.13 -12.72
CA VAL A 61 7.40 16.68 -13.87
C VAL A 61 5.96 16.21 -13.84
N ALA A 62 5.01 17.15 -13.88
CA ALA A 62 3.60 16.82 -14.00
C ALA A 62 3.31 16.26 -15.40
N LEU A 63 2.79 15.03 -15.46
CA LEU A 63 2.42 14.38 -16.72
C LEU A 63 0.99 14.74 -17.13
N ARG A 64 0.04 14.59 -16.21
CA ARG A 64 -1.39 14.79 -16.48
C ARG A 64 -2.19 14.94 -15.20
N SER A 65 -3.38 15.55 -15.31
CA SER A 65 -4.38 15.45 -14.25
C SER A 65 -4.92 14.02 -14.15
N ILE A 66 -5.06 13.54 -12.91
CA ILE A 66 -5.81 12.34 -12.56
C ILE A 66 -7.21 12.85 -12.22
N GLY A 67 -8.14 12.68 -13.16
CA GLY A 67 -9.54 13.05 -12.94
C GLY A 67 -10.12 12.28 -11.76
N THR A 68 -11.12 12.87 -11.10
CA THR A 68 -11.89 12.15 -10.08
C THR A 68 -12.62 10.97 -10.75
N TYR A 69 -12.37 9.77 -10.25
CA TYR A 69 -13.11 8.58 -10.70
C TYR A 69 -14.45 8.53 -9.96
N GLY A 70 -15.36 9.41 -10.38
CA GLY A 70 -16.70 9.52 -9.80
C GLY A 70 -16.77 10.37 -8.52
N ASN A 71 -17.99 10.82 -8.22
CA ASN A 71 -18.30 11.54 -7.00
C ASN A 71 -19.10 10.61 -6.08
N LEU A 72 -18.54 10.27 -4.91
CA LEU A 72 -19.27 9.59 -3.86
C LEU A 72 -20.02 10.62 -3.02
N LYS A 73 -21.35 10.53 -2.98
CA LYS A 73 -22.14 11.36 -2.07
C LYS A 73 -21.84 10.96 -0.63
N SER A 74 -21.85 11.92 0.28
CA SER A 74 -21.82 11.61 1.71
C SER A 74 -22.97 10.65 2.05
N GLY A 75 -22.67 9.59 2.80
CA GLY A 75 -23.61 8.50 3.09
C GLY A 75 -23.70 7.40 2.02
N THR A 76 -22.91 7.45 0.94
CA THR A 76 -22.86 6.35 -0.03
C THR A 76 -22.31 5.09 0.61
N ARG A 77 -23.13 4.05 0.72
CA ARG A 77 -22.72 2.76 1.29
C ARG A 77 -21.77 2.06 0.31
N LEU A 78 -20.48 1.99 0.67
CA LEU A 78 -19.49 1.22 -0.08
C LEU A 78 -19.75 -0.27 0.13
N GLN A 79 -20.13 -0.97 -0.94
CA GLN A 79 -20.20 -2.42 -0.91
C GLN A 79 -18.81 -2.99 -1.15
N ILE A 80 -18.13 -3.36 -0.07
CA ILE A 80 -16.87 -4.10 -0.16
C ILE A 80 -17.23 -5.58 -0.32
N SER A 81 -17.38 -6.03 -1.56
CA SER A 81 -17.44 -7.47 -1.83
C SER A 81 -16.06 -8.07 -1.61
N LYS A 82 -15.91 -8.97 -0.63
CA LYS A 82 -14.74 -9.86 -0.57
C LYS A 82 -14.75 -10.68 -1.85
N LEU A 83 -13.86 -10.37 -2.80
CA LEU A 83 -13.56 -11.24 -3.91
C LEU A 83 -13.01 -12.55 -3.31
N SER A 84 -13.87 -13.55 -3.16
CA SER A 84 -13.43 -14.93 -2.95
C SER A 84 -12.68 -15.33 -4.21
N LYS A 85 -11.34 -15.25 -4.18
CA LYS A 85 -10.53 -15.97 -5.17
C LYS A 85 -10.85 -17.45 -5.00
N GLN A 86 -11.75 -17.98 -5.82
CA GLN A 86 -11.74 -19.40 -6.12
C GLN A 86 -10.41 -19.67 -6.81
N VAL A 87 -9.47 -20.23 -6.06
CA VAL A 87 -8.32 -20.91 -6.63
C VAL A 87 -8.89 -22.14 -7.32
N VAL A 88 -8.97 -22.10 -8.65
CA VAL A 88 -9.24 -23.29 -9.46
C VAL A 88 -7.95 -24.10 -9.48
N SER A 89 -7.99 -25.28 -8.89
CA SER A 89 -7.02 -26.36 -9.04
C SER A 89 -7.78 -27.64 -9.31
#